data_AF-A0A9E3CG53-F1
#
_entry.id   AF-A0A9E3CG53-F1
#
_cell.length_a   1.000
_cell.length_b   1.000
_cell.length_c   1.000
_cell.angle_alpha   90.00
_cell.angle_beta   90.00
_cell.angle_gamma   90.00
#
_symmetry.space_group_name_H-M   'P 1'
#
loop_
_entity.id
_entity.type
_entity.pdbx_description
1 polymer ?
#
loop_
_entity_poly.entity_id
_entity_poly.type
_entity_poly.pdbx_seq_one_letter_code
_entity_poly.pdbx_strand_id
1 'polypeptide(L)'
;MSRFKRKTRETAAPPTFAQQIERLANASGPSITARSDFVKKVDCSQCGGSKRLPSVTAYLYCDFCGALMDYDFRMANADTNAGLTNTVYHHLAAPYQASMAAARASGDADSFRSYLRTIFTEWVRQCPQAVSPRCANDAEFRDRMIAYQVECAVSKEMDPSQQPLEAEMQVRANALVRIPMGTDAWRVENGFWEYAALFKRQMELAYDHLAATGVLALDPDEAPPGVPIRMEFSTFCQAWLPHLSPEDGERLLDLYGLSGEYEPYQEIDTETRQCGGCGAHLTTLPGATAVICDGCGRKLDVGGGTSPCQGCGAPLSFPIGVNRLSCPYCETAISRA
;
A
#
# COMPACT_ATOMS: atom_id res chain seq x y z
N MET A 1 -50.71 -19.90 -13.67
CA MET A 1 -49.68 -19.05 -14.31
C MET A 1 -48.60 -18.73 -13.28
N SER A 2 -47.56 -19.55 -13.18
CA SER A 2 -46.40 -19.30 -12.31
C SER A 2 -45.21 -18.93 -13.19
N ARG A 3 -44.74 -17.68 -13.09
CA ARG A 3 -43.54 -17.20 -13.77
C ARG A 3 -42.35 -17.29 -12.80
N PHE A 4 -41.64 -18.42 -12.83
CA PHE A 4 -40.31 -18.49 -12.24
C PHE A 4 -39.36 -17.62 -13.06
N LYS A 5 -38.98 -16.45 -12.53
CA LYS A 5 -37.85 -15.66 -13.07
C LYS A 5 -36.57 -16.43 -12.78
N ARG A 6 -35.98 -17.00 -13.83
CA ARG A 6 -34.66 -17.63 -13.80
C ARG A 6 -33.63 -16.53 -13.51
N LYS A 7 -33.04 -16.56 -12.30
CA LYS A 7 -31.94 -15.66 -11.91
C LYS A 7 -30.78 -15.95 -12.86
N THR A 8 -30.42 -14.98 -13.69
CA THR A 8 -29.24 -15.07 -14.56
C THR A 8 -28.05 -15.28 -13.65
N ARG A 9 -27.43 -16.47 -13.74
CA ARG A 9 -26.20 -16.77 -13.01
C ARG A 9 -25.11 -15.95 -13.67
N GLU A 10 -24.74 -14.83 -13.07
CA GLU A 10 -23.53 -14.09 -13.45
C GLU A 10 -22.37 -15.09 -13.45
N THR A 11 -21.83 -15.37 -14.63
CA THR A 11 -20.57 -16.08 -14.76
C THR A 11 -19.50 -15.22 -14.13
N ALA A 12 -18.88 -15.72 -13.06
CA ALA A 12 -17.76 -15.05 -12.42
C ALA A 12 -16.69 -14.71 -13.47
N ALA A 13 -16.13 -13.50 -13.38
CA ALA A 13 -15.04 -13.08 -14.25
C ALA A 13 -13.87 -14.08 -14.17
N PRO A 14 -13.14 -14.32 -15.27
CA PRO A 14 -11.95 -15.16 -15.24
C PRO A 14 -10.93 -14.62 -14.21
N PRO A 15 -10.17 -15.52 -13.55
CA PRO A 15 -9.23 -15.11 -12.52
C PRO A 15 -8.13 -14.23 -13.08
N THR A 16 -7.75 -13.19 -12.34
CA THR A 16 -6.66 -12.27 -12.70
C THR A 16 -5.31 -12.98 -12.70
N PHE A 17 -4.28 -12.37 -13.30
CA PHE A 17 -2.93 -12.92 -13.27
C PHE A 17 -2.40 -13.03 -11.82
N ALA A 18 -2.68 -12.02 -10.98
CA ALA A 18 -2.40 -12.09 -9.54
C ALA A 18 -3.04 -13.32 -8.88
N GLN A 19 -4.33 -13.58 -9.13
CA GLN A 19 -5.04 -14.74 -8.60
C GLN A 19 -4.50 -16.07 -9.13
N GLN A 20 -3.92 -16.09 -10.34
CA GLN A 20 -3.26 -17.27 -10.90
C GLN A 20 -1.92 -17.54 -10.19
N ILE A 21 -1.11 -16.51 -9.94
CA ILE A 21 0.17 -16.66 -9.22
C ILE A 21 -0.06 -16.99 -7.75
N GLU A 22 -0.98 -16.34 -7.05
CA GLU A 22 -1.26 -16.64 -5.63
C GLU A 22 -1.65 -18.11 -5.41
N ARG A 23 -2.43 -18.68 -6.33
CA ARG A 23 -2.76 -20.11 -6.33
C ARG A 23 -1.54 -21.01 -6.48
N LEU A 24 -0.51 -20.54 -7.18
CA LEU A 24 0.77 -21.24 -7.35
C LEU A 24 1.72 -20.99 -6.16
N ALA A 25 1.64 -19.83 -5.50
CA ALA A 25 2.52 -19.38 -4.43
C ALA A 25 2.13 -19.88 -3.03
N ASN A 26 0.90 -20.40 -2.84
CA ASN A 26 0.38 -20.98 -1.58
C ASN A 26 1.11 -22.26 -1.10
N ALA A 27 2.35 -22.49 -1.52
CA ALA A 27 3.29 -23.48 -0.99
C ALA A 27 4.28 -22.91 0.05
N SER A 28 4.23 -21.59 0.34
CA SER A 28 5.13 -20.94 1.29
C SER A 28 4.51 -20.90 2.68
N GLY A 29 5.22 -21.45 3.68
CA GLY A 29 4.77 -21.56 5.08
C GLY A 29 4.47 -20.23 5.77
N PRO A 30 3.96 -20.27 7.02
CA PRO A 30 3.48 -19.08 7.72
C PRO A 30 4.58 -18.02 7.87
N SER A 31 4.28 -16.82 7.39
CA SER A 31 5.08 -15.60 7.59
C SER A 31 5.46 -15.44 9.06
N ILE A 32 6.70 -15.00 9.31
CA ILE A 32 7.25 -14.77 10.66
C ILE A 32 6.46 -13.61 11.30
N THR A 33 5.40 -13.98 12.03
CA THR A 33 4.75 -13.22 13.11
C THR A 33 4.33 -11.77 12.80
N ALA A 34 3.41 -11.57 11.85
CA ALA A 34 2.50 -10.43 11.88
C ALA A 34 1.24 -10.82 12.67
N ARG A 35 1.39 -10.96 13.99
CA ARG A 35 0.24 -11.03 14.90
C ARG A 35 -0.05 -9.62 15.42
N SER A 36 -1.34 -9.31 15.50
CA SER A 36 -2.00 -8.10 16.00
C SER A 36 -1.58 -7.61 17.40
N ASP A 37 -0.54 -8.17 17.99
CA ASP A 37 -0.20 -8.00 19.39
C ASP A 37 0.84 -6.88 19.61
N PHE A 38 1.16 -6.11 18.57
CA PHE A 38 2.16 -5.05 18.63
C PHE A 38 1.67 -3.75 18.00
N VAL A 39 2.15 -2.65 18.54
CA VAL A 39 1.91 -1.29 18.06
C VAL A 39 3.25 -0.68 17.65
N LYS A 40 3.32 -0.14 16.43
CA LYS A 40 4.49 0.62 15.99
C LYS A 40 4.52 1.96 16.74
N LYS A 41 5.64 2.29 17.36
CA LYS A 41 5.82 3.58 18.02
C LYS A 41 6.03 4.69 16.99
N VAL A 42 5.06 5.56 16.86
CA VAL A 42 5.12 6.76 16.03
C VAL A 42 4.07 7.76 16.49
N ASP A 43 4.39 9.06 16.35
CA ASP A 43 3.48 10.16 16.64
C ASP A 43 2.96 10.78 15.34
N CYS A 44 1.70 11.19 15.36
CA CYS A 44 1.06 11.77 14.19
C CYS A 44 1.54 13.20 14.00
N SER A 45 2.16 13.50 12.85
CA SER A 45 2.61 14.85 12.51
C SER A 45 1.46 15.87 12.41
N GLN A 46 0.22 15.42 12.22
CA GLN A 46 -0.95 16.28 12.04
C GLN A 46 -1.62 16.67 13.37
N CYS A 47 -1.76 15.74 14.32
CA CYS A 47 -2.48 15.99 15.57
C CYS A 47 -1.67 15.72 16.85
N GLY A 48 -0.42 15.27 16.73
CA GLY A 48 0.45 14.91 17.86
C GLY A 48 0.06 13.63 18.60
N GLY A 49 -0.97 12.92 18.17
CA GLY A 49 -1.41 11.68 18.81
C GLY A 49 -0.47 10.51 18.50
N SER A 50 -0.07 9.75 19.52
CA SER A 50 0.69 8.51 19.36
C SER A 50 -0.19 7.38 18.82
N LYS A 51 0.38 6.49 18.01
CA LYS A 51 -0.30 5.24 17.64
C LYS A 51 -0.53 4.37 18.88
N ARG A 52 -1.72 3.80 19.05
CA ARG A 52 -2.08 2.96 20.21
C ARG A 52 -2.77 1.65 19.84
N LEU A 53 -3.37 1.57 18.65
CA LEU A 53 -4.01 0.37 18.16
C LEU A 53 -3.08 -0.41 17.21
N PRO A 54 -3.16 -1.74 17.15
CA PRO A 54 -2.46 -2.51 16.13
C PRO A 54 -2.92 -2.11 14.73
N SER A 55 -2.00 -2.08 13.76
CA SER A 55 -2.36 -1.91 12.34
C SER A 55 -2.71 -3.23 11.69
N VAL A 56 -3.71 -3.21 10.81
CA VAL A 56 -4.09 -4.39 9.99
C VAL A 56 -3.60 -4.27 8.55
N THR A 57 -2.96 -3.16 8.18
CA THR A 57 -2.31 -2.97 6.87
C THR A 57 -0.94 -2.34 7.07
N ALA A 58 -0.11 -2.36 6.02
CA ALA A 58 1.16 -1.63 6.04
C ALA A 58 1.00 -0.10 6.10
N TYR A 59 -0.14 0.45 5.68
CA TYR A 59 -0.41 1.88 5.81
C TYR A 59 -0.85 2.21 7.24
N LEU A 60 0.01 2.91 7.97
CA LEU A 60 -0.22 3.18 9.38
C LEU A 60 -0.95 4.51 9.56
N TYR A 61 -2.26 4.45 9.77
CA TYR A 61 -3.08 5.62 10.04
C TYR A 61 -3.18 5.95 11.54
N CYS A 62 -3.33 7.24 11.83
CA CYS A 62 -3.56 7.76 13.16
C CYS A 62 -4.90 7.33 13.74
N ASP A 63 -4.87 6.82 14.98
CA ASP A 63 -6.05 6.37 15.71
C ASP A 63 -6.99 7.50 16.14
N PHE A 64 -6.52 8.75 16.04
CA PHE A 64 -7.27 9.94 16.47
C PHE A 64 -7.81 10.78 15.31
N CYS A 65 -7.05 10.96 14.23
CA CYS A 65 -7.44 11.85 13.12
C CYS A 65 -7.45 11.17 11.74
N GLY A 66 -7.08 9.88 11.68
CA GLY A 66 -7.05 9.10 10.44
C GLY A 66 -6.09 9.65 9.36
N ALA A 67 -5.11 10.47 9.73
CA ALA A 67 -4.02 10.85 8.83
C ALA A 67 -3.01 9.71 8.70
N LEU A 68 -2.39 9.56 7.52
CA LEU A 68 -1.28 8.63 7.37
C LEU A 68 -0.11 9.11 8.23
N MET A 69 0.44 8.24 9.08
CA MET A 69 1.56 8.54 9.97
C MET A 69 2.86 7.95 9.43
N ASP A 70 2.79 6.70 8.97
CA ASP A 70 3.97 5.95 8.58
C ASP A 70 3.61 4.71 7.74
N TYR A 71 4.63 3.91 7.44
CA TYR A 71 4.52 2.59 6.81
C TYR A 71 5.08 1.50 7.73
N ASP A 72 4.29 0.47 8.01
CA ASP A 72 4.68 -0.67 8.84
C ASP A 72 5.33 -1.77 7.98
N PHE A 73 6.65 -1.91 8.12
CA PHE A 73 7.43 -2.91 7.39
C PHE A 73 7.02 -4.36 7.74
N ARG A 74 6.66 -4.64 9.01
CA ARG A 74 6.28 -6.00 9.43
C ARG A 74 4.99 -6.42 8.74
N MET A 75 4.01 -5.51 8.71
CA MET A 75 2.75 -5.73 7.99
C MET A 75 2.99 -5.80 6.48
N ALA A 76 3.86 -4.95 5.93
CA ALA A 76 4.20 -4.99 4.52
C ALA A 76 4.79 -6.36 4.13
N ASN A 77 5.74 -6.86 4.90
CA ASN A 77 6.40 -8.15 4.66
C ASN A 77 5.45 -9.35 4.82
N ALA A 78 4.37 -9.22 5.59
CA ALA A 78 3.36 -10.27 5.73
C ALA A 78 2.28 -10.24 4.63
N ASP A 79 1.77 -9.05 4.30
CA ASP A 79 0.51 -8.92 3.56
C ASP A 79 0.66 -8.27 2.18
N THR A 80 1.73 -7.49 1.92
CA THR A 80 1.88 -6.81 0.62
C THR A 80 2.51 -7.71 -0.44
N ASN A 81 3.39 -8.63 -0.03
CA ASN A 81 4.12 -9.57 -0.88
C ASN A 81 4.72 -8.88 -2.11
N ALA A 82 5.74 -8.04 -1.90
CA ALA A 82 6.43 -7.30 -2.96
C ALA A 82 6.85 -8.18 -4.16
N GLY A 83 7.23 -9.44 -3.92
CA GLY A 83 7.57 -10.38 -5.01
C GLY A 83 6.39 -10.66 -5.94
N LEU A 84 5.19 -10.89 -5.38
CA LEU A 84 3.97 -11.09 -6.16
C LEU A 84 3.59 -9.81 -6.93
N THR A 85 3.54 -8.68 -6.25
CA THR A 85 3.03 -7.42 -6.81
C THR A 85 3.96 -6.88 -7.90
N ASN A 86 5.28 -7.04 -7.74
CA ASN A 86 6.26 -6.75 -8.79
C ASN A 86 6.12 -7.70 -9.99
N THR A 87 5.86 -8.99 -9.75
CA THR A 87 5.63 -9.94 -10.86
C THR A 87 4.40 -9.55 -11.68
N VAL A 88 3.31 -9.14 -11.02
CA VAL A 88 2.10 -8.64 -11.69
C VAL A 88 2.41 -7.37 -12.46
N TYR A 89 3.13 -6.41 -11.88
CA TYR A 89 3.53 -5.18 -12.56
C TYR A 89 4.34 -5.48 -13.82
N HIS A 90 5.38 -6.32 -13.74
CA HIS A 90 6.20 -6.68 -14.91
C HIS A 90 5.40 -7.37 -16.01
N HIS A 91 4.46 -8.24 -15.65
CA HIS A 91 3.55 -8.86 -16.61
C HIS A 91 2.68 -7.82 -17.34
N LEU A 92 2.12 -6.87 -16.61
CA LEU A 92 1.30 -5.79 -17.17
C LEU A 92 2.11 -4.80 -18.01
N ALA A 93 3.36 -4.55 -17.62
CA ALA A 93 4.25 -3.63 -18.33
C ALA A 93 4.87 -4.23 -19.60
N ALA A 94 5.02 -5.56 -19.67
CA ALA A 94 5.71 -6.24 -20.78
C ALA A 94 5.23 -5.82 -22.19
N PRO A 95 3.91 -5.69 -22.47
CA PRO A 95 3.44 -5.25 -23.78
C PRO A 95 3.81 -3.80 -24.15
N TYR A 96 4.13 -2.97 -23.15
CA TYR A 96 4.42 -1.55 -23.31
C TYR A 96 5.91 -1.21 -23.29
N GLN A 97 6.79 -2.16 -22.93
CA GLN A 97 8.22 -1.91 -22.71
C GLN A 97 8.90 -1.20 -23.88
N ALA A 98 8.69 -1.66 -25.12
CA ALA A 98 9.29 -1.05 -26.30
C ALA A 98 8.80 0.38 -26.54
N SER A 99 7.50 0.62 -26.37
CA SER A 99 6.89 1.94 -26.54
C SER A 99 7.33 2.92 -25.44
N MET A 100 7.43 2.45 -24.20
CA MET A 100 7.93 3.22 -23.08
C MET A 100 9.42 3.58 -23.25
N ALA A 101 10.24 2.65 -23.73
CA ALA A 101 11.65 2.92 -24.04
C ALA A 101 11.80 3.96 -25.16
N ALA A 102 10.98 3.86 -26.22
CA ALA A 102 10.97 4.84 -27.30
C ALA A 102 10.55 6.24 -26.80
N ALA A 103 9.48 6.32 -26.01
CA ALA A 103 9.01 7.57 -25.41
C ALA A 103 10.07 8.19 -24.49
N ARG A 104 10.75 7.38 -23.66
CA ARG A 104 11.87 7.85 -22.82
C ARG A 104 13.02 8.38 -23.67
N ALA A 105 13.42 7.67 -24.72
CA ALA A 105 14.50 8.09 -25.61
C ALA A 105 14.20 9.38 -26.37
N SER A 106 12.92 9.63 -26.70
CA SER A 106 12.49 10.86 -27.38
C SER A 106 12.09 12.00 -26.43
N GLY A 107 12.10 11.78 -25.11
CA GLY A 107 11.60 12.74 -24.12
C GLY A 107 10.08 12.97 -24.18
N ASP A 108 9.32 12.03 -24.75
CA ASP A 108 7.86 12.09 -24.84
C ASP A 108 7.20 11.64 -23.52
N ALA A 109 7.19 12.55 -22.55
CA ALA A 109 6.62 12.32 -21.23
C ALA A 109 5.11 12.02 -21.27
N ASP A 110 4.37 12.56 -22.24
CA ASP A 110 2.92 12.37 -22.33
C ASP A 110 2.55 10.96 -22.77
N SER A 111 3.23 10.43 -23.78
CA SER A 111 3.07 9.02 -24.17
C SER A 111 3.48 8.09 -23.04
N PHE A 112 4.62 8.36 -22.38
CA PHE A 112 5.09 7.56 -21.25
C PHE A 112 4.08 7.53 -20.09
N ARG A 113 3.55 8.70 -19.72
CA ARG A 113 2.49 8.86 -18.71
C ARG A 113 1.24 8.08 -19.07
N SER A 114 0.83 8.10 -20.34
CA SER A 114 -0.35 7.36 -20.83
C SER A 114 -0.19 5.85 -20.63
N TYR A 115 0.97 5.29 -21.01
CA TYR A 115 1.27 3.86 -20.79
C TYR A 115 1.27 3.49 -19.31
N LEU A 116 1.95 4.28 -18.48
CA LEU A 116 1.97 4.06 -17.03
C LEU A 116 0.58 4.13 -16.42
N ARG A 117 -0.29 5.06 -16.87
CA ARG A 117 -1.66 5.13 -16.37
C ARG A 117 -2.43 3.86 -16.64
N THR A 118 -2.29 3.27 -17.84
CA THR A 118 -2.90 1.98 -18.16
C THR A 118 -2.38 0.87 -17.24
N ILE A 119 -1.06 0.80 -17.03
CA ILE A 119 -0.42 -0.22 -16.19
C ILE A 119 -0.86 -0.08 -14.73
N PHE A 120 -0.73 1.11 -14.13
CA PHE A 120 -1.08 1.34 -12.72
C PHE A 120 -2.57 1.16 -12.45
N THR A 121 -3.45 1.53 -13.39
CA THR A 121 -4.90 1.28 -13.24
C THR A 121 -5.18 -0.21 -13.04
N GLU A 122 -4.56 -1.05 -13.87
CA GLU A 122 -4.77 -2.50 -13.80
C GLU A 122 -4.01 -3.13 -12.63
N TRP A 123 -2.82 -2.62 -12.32
CA TRP A 123 -2.02 -3.08 -11.18
C TRP A 123 -2.72 -2.82 -9.85
N VAL A 124 -3.25 -1.61 -9.62
CA VAL A 124 -4.03 -1.28 -8.42
C VAL A 124 -5.27 -2.18 -8.28
N ARG A 125 -5.90 -2.55 -9.40
CA ARG A 125 -7.04 -3.46 -9.40
C ARG A 125 -6.65 -4.88 -9.02
N GLN A 126 -5.49 -5.37 -9.47
CA GLN A 126 -5.02 -6.73 -9.23
C GLN A 126 -4.28 -6.89 -7.90
N CYS A 127 -3.69 -5.81 -7.38
CA CYS A 127 -2.85 -5.79 -6.18
C CYS A 127 -3.34 -4.72 -5.19
N PRO A 128 -4.60 -4.76 -4.73
CA PRO A 128 -5.15 -3.75 -3.82
C PRO A 128 -4.39 -3.66 -2.48
N GLN A 129 -3.73 -4.74 -2.05
CA GLN A 129 -2.87 -4.77 -0.86
C GLN A 129 -1.60 -3.93 -1.01
N ALA A 130 -1.15 -3.66 -2.25
CA ALA A 130 0.08 -2.93 -2.52
C ALA A 130 -0.08 -1.41 -2.43
N VAL A 131 -1.31 -0.92 -2.26
CA VAL A 131 -1.64 0.49 -2.20
C VAL A 131 -2.47 0.82 -0.98
N SER A 132 -2.70 2.11 -0.76
CA SER A 132 -3.53 2.60 0.34
C SER A 132 -4.90 1.89 0.36
N PRO A 133 -5.35 1.38 1.53
CA PRO A 133 -6.64 0.69 1.63
C PRO A 133 -7.82 1.59 1.22
N ARG A 134 -7.63 2.91 1.28
CA ARG A 134 -8.60 3.92 0.80
C ARG A 134 -8.94 3.76 -0.68
N CYS A 135 -8.07 3.14 -1.48
CA CYS A 135 -8.33 2.85 -2.89
C CYS A 135 -9.45 1.82 -3.12
N ALA A 136 -9.83 1.03 -2.12
CA ALA A 136 -10.77 -0.08 -2.31
C ALA A 136 -12.18 0.39 -2.70
N ASN A 137 -12.74 1.37 -1.98
CA ASN A 137 -14.15 1.77 -2.11
C ASN A 137 -14.37 3.28 -2.28
N ASP A 138 -13.32 3.99 -2.67
CA ASP A 138 -13.33 5.40 -3.05
C ASP A 138 -12.65 5.55 -4.42
N ALA A 139 -13.48 5.68 -5.46
CA ALA A 139 -13.00 5.74 -6.84
C ALA A 139 -12.22 7.02 -7.13
N GLU A 140 -12.63 8.15 -6.56
CA GLU A 140 -11.95 9.43 -6.72
C GLU A 140 -10.57 9.39 -6.05
N PHE A 141 -10.51 8.85 -4.82
CA PHE A 141 -9.25 8.64 -4.13
C PHE A 141 -8.30 7.73 -4.93
N ARG A 142 -8.83 6.59 -5.42
CA ARG A 142 -8.05 5.64 -6.22
C ARG A 142 -7.50 6.28 -7.50
N ASP A 143 -8.31 7.08 -8.20
CA ASP A 143 -7.86 7.77 -9.42
C ASP A 143 -6.75 8.79 -9.13
N ARG A 144 -6.85 9.54 -8.02
CA ARG A 144 -5.76 10.42 -7.56
C ARG A 144 -4.51 9.64 -7.18
N MET A 145 -4.65 8.50 -6.51
CA MET A 145 -3.53 7.65 -6.13
C MET A 145 -2.81 7.10 -7.36
N ILE A 146 -3.55 6.64 -8.37
CA ILE A 146 -2.98 6.22 -9.66
C ILE A 146 -2.26 7.38 -10.33
N ALA A 147 -2.86 8.57 -10.39
CA ALA A 147 -2.23 9.74 -10.97
C ALA A 147 -0.92 10.10 -10.26
N TYR A 148 -0.91 10.10 -8.93
CA TYR A 148 0.29 10.31 -8.12
C TYR A 148 1.39 9.29 -8.42
N GLN A 149 1.08 7.99 -8.44
CA GLN A 149 2.04 6.94 -8.76
C GLN A 149 2.62 7.09 -10.17
N VAL A 150 1.77 7.47 -11.13
CA VAL A 150 2.19 7.75 -12.51
C VAL A 150 3.17 8.93 -12.55
N GLU A 151 2.87 10.07 -11.91
CA GLU A 151 3.80 11.21 -11.91
C GLU A 151 5.12 10.89 -11.19
N CYS A 152 5.07 10.12 -10.09
CA CYS A 152 6.29 9.61 -9.45
C CYS A 152 7.14 8.80 -10.43
N ALA A 153 6.53 7.85 -11.17
CA ALA A 153 7.26 7.03 -12.12
C ALA A 153 7.77 7.83 -13.33
N VAL A 154 6.96 8.73 -13.92
CA VAL A 154 7.38 9.61 -15.02
C VAL A 154 8.57 10.47 -14.57
N SER A 155 8.46 11.14 -13.42
CA SER A 155 9.50 12.04 -12.92
C SER A 155 10.79 11.32 -12.59
N LYS A 156 10.73 10.08 -12.05
CA LYS A 156 11.92 9.25 -11.81
C LYS A 156 12.58 8.79 -13.11
N GLU A 157 11.82 8.19 -14.02
CA GLU A 157 12.36 7.58 -15.25
C GLU A 157 12.87 8.64 -16.25
N MET A 158 12.27 9.82 -16.27
CA MET A 158 12.65 10.91 -17.17
C MET A 158 13.74 11.82 -16.61
N ASP A 159 14.15 11.64 -15.35
CA ASP A 159 15.25 12.42 -14.76
C ASP A 159 16.61 11.94 -15.30
N PRO A 160 17.35 12.78 -16.06
CA PRO A 160 18.65 12.41 -16.59
C PRO A 160 19.68 12.06 -15.50
N SER A 161 19.50 12.57 -14.27
CA SER A 161 20.39 12.29 -13.14
C SER A 161 20.36 10.81 -12.70
N GLN A 162 19.28 10.10 -13.04
CA GLN A 162 19.09 8.69 -12.70
C GLN A 162 19.85 7.74 -13.64
N GLN A 163 20.06 8.12 -14.91
CA GLN A 163 20.61 7.23 -15.93
C GLN A 163 21.98 6.61 -15.57
N PRO A 164 22.96 7.36 -15.03
CA PRO A 164 24.24 6.76 -14.63
C PRO A 164 24.07 5.75 -13.49
N LEU A 165 23.17 6.03 -12.54
CA LEU A 165 22.89 5.16 -11.41
C LEU A 165 22.17 3.89 -11.85
N GLU A 166 21.21 4.00 -12.78
CA GLU A 166 20.54 2.84 -13.38
C GLU A 166 21.52 1.91 -14.11
N ALA A 167 22.42 2.47 -14.91
CA ALA A 167 23.44 1.69 -15.59
C ALA A 167 24.37 0.97 -14.59
N GLU A 168 24.80 1.66 -13.54
CA GLU A 168 25.63 1.06 -12.50
C GLU A 168 24.86 -0.01 -11.70
N MET A 169 23.59 0.24 -11.37
CA MET A 169 22.70 -0.73 -10.73
C MET A 169 22.56 -2.01 -11.55
N GLN A 170 22.38 -1.89 -12.87
CA GLN A 170 22.28 -3.05 -13.77
C GLN A 170 23.58 -3.86 -13.80
N VAL A 171 24.74 -3.20 -13.84
CA VAL A 171 26.06 -3.87 -13.79
C VAL A 171 26.22 -4.62 -12.46
N ARG A 172 25.90 -3.98 -11.33
CA ARG A 172 26.02 -4.61 -10.01
C ARG A 172 25.04 -5.77 -9.84
N ALA A 173 23.79 -5.60 -10.25
CA ALA A 173 22.78 -6.65 -10.20
C ALA A 173 23.20 -7.90 -10.99
N ASN A 174 23.82 -7.71 -12.16
CA ASN A 174 24.35 -8.81 -13.00
C ASN A 174 25.58 -9.49 -12.40
N ALA A 175 26.31 -8.80 -11.51
CA ALA A 175 27.50 -9.34 -10.84
C ALA A 175 27.17 -10.10 -9.55
N LEU A 176 25.93 -10.06 -9.06
CA LEU A 176 25.52 -10.75 -7.85
C LEU A 176 25.60 -12.27 -8.03
N VAL A 177 26.29 -12.95 -7.11
CA VAL A 177 26.39 -14.41 -7.12
C VAL A 177 25.19 -14.98 -6.38
N ARG A 178 24.48 -15.92 -7.01
CA ARG A 178 23.34 -16.62 -6.42
C ARG A 178 23.73 -18.05 -6.08
N ILE A 179 23.69 -18.40 -4.80
CA ILE A 179 23.95 -19.75 -4.30
C ILE A 179 22.60 -20.48 -4.14
N PRO A 180 22.34 -21.56 -4.89
CA PRO A 180 21.14 -22.38 -4.70
C PRO A 180 21.12 -23.02 -3.30
N MET A 181 19.96 -23.00 -2.66
CA MET A 181 19.67 -23.60 -1.35
C MET A 181 18.61 -24.73 -1.41
N GLY A 182 18.25 -25.15 -2.61
CA GLY A 182 17.19 -26.12 -2.87
C GLY A 182 16.57 -25.86 -4.25
N THR A 183 15.39 -26.41 -4.49
CA THR A 183 14.72 -26.33 -5.81
C THR A 183 14.32 -24.91 -6.18
N ASP A 184 13.87 -24.11 -5.20
CA ASP A 184 13.32 -22.76 -5.44
C ASP A 184 13.91 -21.68 -4.52
N ALA A 185 14.90 -22.03 -3.69
CA ALA A 185 15.53 -21.11 -2.75
C ALA A 185 16.97 -20.81 -3.18
N TRP A 186 17.41 -19.57 -2.99
CA TRP A 186 18.79 -19.15 -3.21
C TRP A 186 19.16 -18.02 -2.25
N ARG A 187 20.46 -17.90 -1.98
CA ARG A 187 21.06 -16.77 -1.24
C ARG A 187 21.98 -15.96 -2.14
N VAL A 188 22.06 -14.67 -1.87
CA VAL A 188 23.07 -13.82 -2.51
C VAL A 188 24.40 -13.95 -1.77
N GLU A 189 25.50 -14.03 -2.52
CA GLU A 189 26.85 -13.99 -1.99
C GLU A 189 27.64 -12.86 -2.66
N ASN A 190 28.28 -12.02 -1.83
CA ASN A 190 29.10 -10.87 -2.24
C ASN A 190 28.38 -9.80 -3.10
N GLY A 191 28.90 -8.58 -3.11
CA GLY A 191 28.39 -7.48 -3.97
C GLY A 191 27.01 -6.90 -3.61
N PHE A 192 26.25 -7.59 -2.75
CA PHE A 192 24.91 -7.16 -2.33
C PHE A 192 24.93 -5.82 -1.60
N TRP A 193 25.90 -5.60 -0.72
CA TRP A 193 25.94 -4.39 0.11
C TRP A 193 26.22 -3.13 -0.70
N GLU A 194 27.07 -3.22 -1.72
CA GLU A 194 27.32 -2.14 -2.66
C GLU A 194 26.10 -1.86 -3.54
N TYR A 195 25.38 -2.93 -3.94
CA TYR A 195 24.12 -2.81 -4.67
C TYR A 195 23.04 -2.13 -3.82
N ALA A 196 22.87 -2.54 -2.57
CA ALA A 196 21.90 -1.94 -1.64
C ALA A 196 22.24 -0.47 -1.34
N ALA A 197 23.51 -0.14 -1.10
CA ALA A 197 23.92 1.25 -0.89
C ALA A 197 23.67 2.13 -2.12
N LEU A 198 23.87 1.58 -3.33
CA LEU A 198 23.58 2.29 -4.58
C LEU A 198 22.07 2.51 -4.77
N PHE A 199 21.24 1.48 -4.51
CA PHE A 199 19.79 1.62 -4.54
C PHE A 199 19.32 2.72 -3.58
N LYS A 200 19.81 2.71 -2.34
CA LYS A 200 19.48 3.73 -1.34
C LYS A 200 19.78 5.13 -1.85
N ARG A 201 21.00 5.36 -2.36
CA ARG A 201 21.42 6.64 -2.92
C ARG A 201 20.54 7.06 -4.11
N GLN A 202 20.23 6.12 -5.01
CA GLN A 202 19.38 6.38 -6.16
C GLN A 202 17.99 6.86 -5.75
N MET A 203 17.36 6.17 -4.79
CA MET A 203 16.04 6.54 -4.29
C MET A 203 16.07 7.84 -3.49
N GLU A 204 17.12 8.12 -2.72
CA GLU A 204 17.25 9.43 -2.04
C GLU A 204 17.29 10.58 -3.04
N LEU A 205 18.10 10.47 -4.09
CA LEU A 205 18.15 11.47 -5.16
C LEU A 205 16.81 11.61 -5.89
N ALA A 206 16.15 10.49 -6.17
CA ALA A 206 14.85 10.48 -6.81
C ALA A 206 13.79 11.21 -5.94
N TYR A 207 13.71 10.91 -4.65
CA TYR A 207 12.72 11.52 -3.77
C TYR A 207 13.01 12.97 -3.43
N ASP A 208 14.28 13.38 -3.37
CA ASP A 208 14.66 14.79 -3.31
C ASP A 208 14.17 15.54 -4.56
N HIS A 209 14.32 14.93 -5.74
CA HIS A 209 13.79 15.49 -6.98
C HIS A 209 12.26 15.58 -6.97
N LEU A 210 11.55 14.52 -6.58
CA LEU A 210 10.07 14.51 -6.48
C LEU A 210 9.55 15.56 -5.50
N ALA A 211 10.26 15.80 -4.40
CA ALA A 211 9.94 16.87 -3.46
C ALA A 211 10.14 18.25 -4.10
N ALA A 212 11.28 18.47 -4.76
CA ALA A 212 11.63 19.74 -5.38
C ALA A 212 10.70 20.11 -6.55
N THR A 213 10.16 19.13 -7.27
CA THR A 213 9.21 19.34 -8.39
C THR A 213 7.75 19.33 -7.95
N GLY A 214 7.47 19.15 -6.66
CA GLY A 214 6.11 19.19 -6.10
C GLY A 214 5.29 17.92 -6.36
N VAL A 215 5.88 16.86 -6.93
CA VAL A 215 5.17 15.60 -7.19
C VAL A 215 4.70 14.94 -5.90
N LEU A 216 5.48 15.01 -4.81
CA LEU A 216 5.05 14.45 -3.52
C LEU A 216 3.81 15.13 -2.93
N ALA A 217 3.52 16.38 -3.32
CA ALA A 217 2.31 17.08 -2.87
C ALA A 217 1.03 16.57 -3.56
N LEU A 218 1.16 15.72 -4.60
CA LEU A 218 0.02 15.10 -5.27
C LEU A 218 -0.49 13.85 -4.53
N ASP A 219 0.22 13.35 -3.52
CA ASP A 219 -0.16 12.18 -2.74
C ASP A 219 -1.51 12.43 -2.03
N PRO A 220 -2.59 11.72 -2.38
CA PRO A 220 -3.90 11.95 -1.77
C PRO A 220 -3.98 11.46 -0.31
N ASP A 221 -3.00 10.69 0.18
CA ASP A 221 -2.84 10.37 1.59
C ASP A 221 -2.07 11.43 2.39
N GLU A 222 -1.50 12.43 1.71
CA GLU A 222 -0.74 13.51 2.33
C GLU A 222 0.37 12.98 3.24
N ALA A 223 1.09 11.96 2.74
CA ALA A 223 2.10 11.25 3.51
C ALA A 223 3.14 12.21 4.11
N PRO A 224 3.48 12.07 5.41
CA PRO A 224 4.52 12.89 6.03
C PRO A 224 5.88 12.78 5.31
N PRO A 225 6.75 13.81 5.41
CA PRO A 225 8.09 13.75 4.84
C PRO A 225 8.84 12.47 5.23
N GLY A 226 9.47 11.84 4.25
CA GLY A 226 10.21 10.59 4.43
C GLY A 226 9.36 9.31 4.45
N VAL A 227 8.04 9.39 4.60
CA VAL A 227 7.17 8.20 4.51
C VAL A 227 7.20 7.58 3.09
N PRO A 228 7.06 8.36 2.00
CA PRO A 228 7.07 7.79 0.65
C PRO A 228 8.35 7.01 0.29
N ILE A 229 9.53 7.52 0.65
CA ILE A 229 10.80 6.81 0.40
C ILE A 229 10.94 5.57 1.28
N ARG A 230 10.42 5.58 2.52
CA ARG A 230 10.37 4.38 3.37
C ARG A 230 9.52 3.27 2.76
N MET A 231 8.45 3.60 2.03
CA MET A 231 7.67 2.61 1.30
C MET A 231 8.50 1.92 0.20
N GLU A 232 9.32 2.67 -0.54
CA GLU A 232 10.22 2.09 -1.56
C GLU A 232 11.31 1.23 -0.95
N PHE A 233 11.92 1.69 0.15
CA PHE A 233 12.88 0.90 0.91
C PHE A 233 12.27 -0.39 1.44
N SER A 234 11.01 -0.34 1.90
CA SER A 234 10.28 -1.53 2.34
C SER A 234 10.12 -2.53 1.19
N THR A 235 9.69 -2.08 0.01
CA THR A 235 9.57 -2.94 -1.18
C THR A 235 10.91 -3.59 -1.54
N PHE A 236 12.01 -2.83 -1.50
CA PHE A 236 13.36 -3.36 -1.73
C PHE A 236 13.72 -4.44 -0.69
N CYS A 237 13.54 -4.16 0.60
CA CYS A 237 13.89 -5.11 1.66
C CYS A 237 13.06 -6.40 1.57
N GLN A 238 11.76 -6.30 1.31
CA GLN A 238 10.90 -7.48 1.11
C GLN A 238 11.39 -8.38 -0.02
N ALA A 239 11.91 -7.81 -1.11
CA ALA A 239 12.42 -8.57 -2.24
C ALA A 239 13.74 -9.30 -1.93
N TRP A 240 14.54 -8.78 -0.98
CA TRP A 240 15.89 -9.30 -0.71
C TRP A 240 16.00 -10.14 0.56
N LEU A 241 15.16 -9.91 1.57
CA LEU A 241 15.22 -10.66 2.83
C LEU A 241 15.14 -12.19 2.67
N PRO A 242 14.31 -12.76 1.77
CA PRO A 242 14.31 -14.21 1.52
C PRO A 242 15.66 -14.77 1.02
N HIS A 243 16.54 -13.90 0.54
CA HIS A 243 17.84 -14.25 -0.07
C HIS A 243 19.04 -13.93 0.82
N LEU A 244 18.79 -13.52 2.06
CA LEU A 244 19.82 -13.12 3.02
C LEU A 244 19.87 -14.07 4.23
N SER A 245 20.98 -14.03 4.95
CA SER A 245 21.02 -14.59 6.30
C SER A 245 20.18 -13.72 7.26
N PRO A 246 19.74 -14.23 8.42
CA PRO A 246 19.04 -13.41 9.41
C PRO A 246 19.84 -12.17 9.84
N GLU A 247 21.16 -12.33 10.06
CA GLU A 247 22.08 -11.25 10.44
C GLU A 247 22.20 -10.18 9.33
N ASP A 248 22.33 -10.60 8.07
CA ASP A 248 22.33 -9.68 6.94
C ASP A 248 20.94 -9.03 6.74
N GLY A 249 19.87 -9.72 7.10
CA GLY A 249 18.52 -9.17 7.08
C GLY A 249 18.34 -8.03 8.08
N GLU A 250 18.79 -8.19 9.32
CA GLU A 250 18.80 -7.11 10.32
C GLU A 250 19.64 -5.93 9.85
N ARG A 251 20.86 -6.19 9.36
CA ARG A 251 21.73 -5.15 8.80
C ARG A 251 21.10 -4.40 7.63
N LEU A 252 20.31 -5.09 6.80
CA LEU A 252 19.59 -4.47 5.69
C LEU A 252 18.50 -3.52 6.21
N LEU A 253 17.72 -3.97 7.18
CA LEU A 253 16.66 -3.14 7.78
C LEU A 253 17.25 -1.89 8.46
N ASP A 254 18.38 -2.02 9.14
CA ASP A 254 19.11 -0.90 9.75
C ASP A 254 19.58 0.11 8.69
N LEU A 255 20.16 -0.37 7.58
CA LEU A 255 20.65 0.48 6.48
C LEU A 255 19.55 1.40 5.92
N TYR A 256 18.31 0.91 5.90
CA TYR A 256 17.16 1.64 5.36
C TYR A 256 16.30 2.33 6.43
N GLY A 257 16.69 2.27 7.71
CA GLY A 257 15.92 2.84 8.81
C GLY A 257 14.53 2.19 8.96
N LEU A 258 14.42 0.90 8.62
CA LEU A 258 13.20 0.11 8.74
C LEU A 258 13.18 -0.75 10.01
N SER A 259 14.27 -0.72 10.79
CA SER A 259 14.31 -1.16 12.17
C SER A 259 13.36 -0.30 13.01
N GLY A 260 12.10 -0.70 13.08
CA GLY A 260 11.06 0.00 13.84
C GLY A 260 11.07 -0.38 15.31
N GLU A 261 10.70 0.57 16.18
CA GLU A 261 10.33 0.24 17.55
C GLU A 261 8.87 -0.21 17.61
N TYR A 262 8.66 -1.38 18.21
CA TYR A 262 7.33 -1.93 18.46
C TYR A 262 7.19 -2.24 19.94
N GLU A 263 6.02 -1.95 20.49
CA GLU A 263 5.66 -2.35 21.84
C GLU A 263 4.51 -3.35 21.80
N PRO A 264 4.47 -4.32 22.73
CA PRO A 264 3.30 -5.16 22.90
C PRO A 264 2.06 -4.30 23.13
N TYR A 265 0.98 -4.62 22.43
CA TYR A 265 -0.31 -3.99 22.63
C TYR A 265 -0.74 -4.18 24.08
N GLN A 266 -1.11 -3.07 24.71
CA GLN A 266 -1.70 -3.07 26.04
C GLN A 266 -3.19 -2.83 25.86
N GLU A 267 -4.01 -3.57 26.59
CA GLU A 267 -5.45 -3.33 26.61
C GLU A 267 -5.71 -1.90 27.10
N ILE A 268 -6.44 -1.15 26.29
CA ILE A 268 -6.80 0.24 26.54
C ILE A 268 -8.30 0.40 26.33
N ASP A 269 -8.88 1.42 26.95
CA ASP A 269 -10.28 1.76 26.75
C ASP A 269 -10.52 2.12 25.28
N THR A 270 -11.49 1.46 24.68
CA THR A 270 -11.89 1.64 23.28
C THR A 270 -13.42 1.75 23.18
N GLU A 271 -13.88 2.40 22.11
CA GLU A 271 -15.26 2.45 21.71
C GLU A 271 -15.47 1.60 20.47
N THR A 272 -16.54 0.80 20.45
CA THR A 272 -16.95 0.05 19.27
C THR A 272 -17.95 0.86 18.45
N ARG A 273 -17.67 1.01 17.15
CA ARG A 273 -18.53 1.71 16.19
C ARG A 273 -18.76 0.85 14.96
N GLN A 274 -19.72 1.24 14.12
CA GLN A 274 -19.94 0.60 12.82
C GLN A 274 -19.62 1.56 11.68
N CYS A 275 -18.91 1.07 10.68
CA CYS A 275 -18.66 1.81 9.45
C CYS A 275 -19.96 2.00 8.67
N GLY A 276 -20.36 3.26 8.45
CA GLY A 276 -21.52 3.57 7.61
C GLY A 276 -21.33 3.21 6.13
N GLY A 277 -20.09 3.00 5.67
CA GLY A 277 -19.80 2.61 4.30
C GLY A 277 -19.98 1.12 4.01
N CYS A 278 -19.47 0.24 4.90
CA CYS A 278 -19.43 -1.20 4.65
C CYS A 278 -20.02 -2.05 5.80
N GLY A 279 -20.35 -1.45 6.94
CA GLY A 279 -20.87 -2.16 8.12
C GLY A 279 -19.82 -2.93 8.91
N ALA A 280 -18.53 -2.72 8.64
CA ALA A 280 -17.46 -3.31 9.45
C ALA A 280 -17.44 -2.69 10.86
N HIS A 281 -17.07 -3.52 11.84
CA HIS A 281 -16.79 -3.07 13.21
C HIS A 281 -15.53 -2.21 13.22
N LEU A 282 -15.56 -1.16 14.02
CA LEU A 282 -14.46 -0.23 14.21
C LEU A 282 -14.12 -0.19 15.68
N THR A 283 -12.84 -0.29 15.98
CA THR A 283 -12.29 -0.01 17.30
C THR A 283 -11.72 1.40 17.27
N THR A 284 -12.23 2.30 18.12
CA THR A 284 -11.79 3.70 18.16
C THR A 284 -11.36 4.11 19.56
N LEU A 285 -10.44 5.06 19.66
CA LEU A 285 -10.00 5.59 20.95
C LEU A 285 -10.91 6.75 21.41
N PRO A 286 -11.10 6.92 22.72
CA PRO A 286 -11.72 8.13 23.26
C PRO A 286 -11.04 9.39 22.74
N GLY A 287 -11.84 10.36 22.28
CA GLY A 287 -11.34 11.62 21.71
C GLY A 287 -10.91 11.53 20.24
N ALA A 288 -11.00 10.37 19.59
CA ALA A 288 -10.81 10.27 18.15
C ALA A 288 -11.87 11.11 17.41
N THR A 289 -11.42 11.89 16.44
CA THR A 289 -12.27 12.69 15.55
C THR A 289 -12.49 11.99 14.21
N ALA A 290 -11.49 11.25 13.73
CA ALA A 290 -11.59 10.49 12.50
C ALA A 290 -10.73 9.22 12.52
N VAL A 291 -11.16 8.20 11.81
CA VAL A 291 -10.43 6.92 11.62
C VAL A 291 -10.56 6.41 10.19
N ILE A 292 -9.62 5.60 9.73
CA ILE A 292 -9.76 4.83 8.49
C ILE A 292 -10.44 3.50 8.82
N CYS A 293 -11.48 3.15 8.07
CA CYS A 293 -12.09 1.84 8.18
C CYS A 293 -11.21 0.79 7.49
N ASP A 294 -10.71 -0.18 8.26
CA ASP A 294 -9.89 -1.26 7.73
C ASP A 294 -10.59 -2.13 6.68
N GLY A 295 -11.91 -2.28 6.78
CA GLY A 295 -12.68 -3.11 5.87
C GLY A 295 -12.91 -2.48 4.49
N CYS A 296 -13.03 -1.15 4.40
CA CYS A 296 -13.34 -0.49 3.12
C CYS A 296 -12.45 0.69 2.75
N GLY A 297 -11.53 1.09 3.61
CA GLY A 297 -10.61 2.20 3.43
C GLY A 297 -11.24 3.58 3.57
N ARG A 298 -12.53 3.72 3.89
CA ARG A 298 -13.13 5.06 4.03
C ARG A 298 -12.64 5.75 5.29
N LYS A 299 -12.33 7.04 5.18
CA LYS A 299 -12.12 7.92 6.34
C LYS A 299 -13.47 8.30 6.93
N LEU A 300 -13.70 7.91 8.18
CA LEU A 300 -14.95 8.08 8.90
C LEU A 300 -14.81 9.21 9.91
N ASP A 301 -15.87 10.01 10.03
CA ASP A 301 -16.03 10.97 11.12
C ASP A 301 -16.61 10.24 12.34
N VAL A 302 -15.79 10.11 13.37
CA VAL A 302 -16.16 9.52 14.67
C VAL A 302 -16.29 10.58 15.76
N GLY A 303 -15.75 11.78 15.56
CA GLY A 303 -15.95 12.90 16.48
C GLY A 303 -17.40 13.38 16.52
N GLY A 304 -18.10 13.32 15.38
CA GLY A 304 -19.52 13.67 15.26
C GLY A 304 -20.52 12.64 15.84
N GLY A 305 -20.04 11.58 16.50
CA GLY A 305 -20.88 10.53 17.06
C GLY A 305 -21.45 9.54 16.03
N THR A 306 -22.43 8.73 16.44
CA THR A 306 -23.09 7.72 15.60
C THR A 306 -24.52 8.15 15.26
N SER A 307 -24.93 7.92 14.01
CA SER A 307 -26.33 8.09 13.58
C SER A 307 -27.00 6.72 13.52
N PRO A 308 -28.04 6.45 14.33
CA PRO A 308 -28.76 5.18 14.26
C PRO A 308 -29.57 5.09 12.96
N CYS A 309 -29.47 3.95 12.27
CA CYS A 309 -30.31 3.65 11.12
C CYS A 309 -31.79 3.61 11.53
N GLN A 310 -32.65 4.33 10.81
CA GLN A 310 -34.10 4.35 11.11
C GLN A 310 -34.81 3.03 10.76
N GLY A 311 -34.17 2.15 9.97
CA GLY A 311 -34.69 0.83 9.62
C GLY A 311 -34.31 -0.26 10.62
N CYS A 312 -33.02 -0.39 10.95
CA CYS A 312 -32.50 -1.48 11.78
C CYS A 312 -31.86 -1.04 13.11
N GLY A 313 -31.76 0.26 13.38
CA GLY A 313 -31.15 0.80 14.61
C GLY A 313 -29.62 0.79 14.66
N ALA A 314 -28.92 0.27 13.65
CA ALA A 314 -27.46 0.17 13.67
C ALA A 314 -26.78 1.54 13.86
N PRO A 315 -25.81 1.69 14.80
CA PRO A 315 -25.14 2.95 15.08
C PRO A 315 -23.99 3.21 14.09
N LEU A 316 -24.25 3.97 13.04
CA LEU A 316 -23.30 4.16 11.94
C LEU A 316 -22.46 5.43 12.12
N SER A 317 -21.16 5.31 11.89
CA SER A 317 -20.25 6.46 11.68
C SER A 317 -20.17 6.78 10.19
N PHE A 318 -20.36 8.05 9.83
CA PHE A 318 -20.44 8.47 8.44
C PHE A 318 -19.04 8.73 7.85
N PRO A 319 -18.79 8.43 6.56
CA PRO A 319 -17.60 8.91 5.89
C PRO A 319 -17.52 10.44 5.92
N ILE A 320 -16.31 10.98 6.05
CA ILE A 320 -16.09 12.44 6.01
C ILE A 320 -16.63 12.99 4.69
N GLY A 321 -17.35 14.11 4.76
CA GLY A 321 -17.95 14.78 3.60
C GLY A 321 -19.22 14.12 3.06
N VAL A 322 -19.67 13.00 3.64
CA VAL A 322 -20.89 12.30 3.24
C VAL A 322 -22.02 12.60 4.22
N ASN A 323 -23.12 13.15 3.72
CA ASN A 323 -24.31 13.46 4.54
C ASN A 323 -25.47 12.48 4.32
N ARG A 324 -25.37 11.58 3.33
CA ARG A 324 -26.38 10.57 3.00
C ARG A 324 -25.72 9.26 2.58
N LEU A 325 -26.22 8.14 3.08
CA LEU A 325 -25.78 6.79 2.70
C LEU A 325 -26.93 5.79 2.78
N SER A 326 -26.78 4.65 2.13
CA SER A 326 -27.64 3.49 2.33
C SER A 326 -27.07 2.62 3.45
N CYS A 327 -27.91 2.23 4.41
CA CYS A 327 -27.50 1.36 5.51
C CYS A 327 -26.89 0.05 4.96
N PRO A 328 -25.67 -0.34 5.36
CA PRO A 328 -25.04 -1.57 4.86
C PRO A 328 -25.74 -2.85 5.34
N TYR A 329 -26.64 -2.75 6.33
CA TYR A 329 -27.35 -3.91 6.90
C TYR A 329 -28.77 -4.09 6.39
N CYS A 330 -29.48 -3.01 6.04
CA CYS A 330 -30.90 -3.06 5.67
C CYS A 330 -31.28 -2.15 4.50
N GLU A 331 -30.30 -1.52 3.86
CA GLU A 331 -30.44 -0.68 2.65
C GLU A 331 -31.30 0.59 2.81
N THR A 332 -31.84 0.85 4.01
CA THR A 332 -32.57 2.08 4.32
C THR A 332 -31.68 3.30 4.12
N ALA A 333 -32.17 4.32 3.42
CA ALA A 333 -31.46 5.58 3.27
C ALA A 333 -31.39 6.32 4.61
N ILE A 334 -30.19 6.76 4.99
CA ILE A 334 -29.92 7.48 6.23
C ILE A 334 -29.29 8.82 5.87
N SER A 335 -29.74 9.88 6.53
CA SER A 335 -29.09 11.20 6.47
C SER A 335 -28.47 11.51 7.83
N ARG A 336 -27.36 12.23 7.83
CA ARG A 336 -26.83 12.83 9.05
C ARG A 336 -27.85 13.84 9.59
N ALA A 337 -28.08 13.83 10.90
CA ALA A 337 -28.99 14.74 11.57
C ALA A 337 -28.48 16.19 11.53
#